data_AF-A0AAW1QRK7-F1
#
_entry.id   AF-A0AAW1QRK7-F1
#
_cell.length_a   1.000
_cell.length_b   1.000
_cell.length_c   1.000
_cell.angle_alpha   90.00
_cell.angle_beta   90.00
_cell.angle_gamma   90.00
#
_symmetry.space_group_name_H-M   'P 1'
#
loop_
_entity.id
_entity.type
_entity.pdbx_description
1 polymer ?
#
loop_
_entity_poly.entity_id
_entity_poly.type
_entity_poly.pdbx_seq_one_letter_code
_entity_poly.pdbx_strand_id
1 'polypeptide(L)'
;MAAAAASDTVQALEAQLRSVQRNYDNLSSVLQAKQLDADQLEACWDEERAAAASLAKQLQQALQRCEHADAQLQEMQRYPAEIEALQADLTERRFAESLAATRAASLTASLQQVQQDADRINAQSAQLRRELAAAIQQTARAQSDVKDQKAAVQLLRQERSALAADVASAQVRLHDSQAHAAALQRRCQVAEAEALQQEECARSAEEQCQRLRNAAEEAHMSQTAAETALYASQSQQQLLQSQLHSSARILTVEQDKARAAQDKVASLASSLEDAHQKSHHAGKWQHDVVDLELRVCCIDDMLRTLGMLCKAAWTQRKQVKAHSMNSVSLLEHGLAIAQDELAAEQRAHAATQQELQQLQQDSQAQLQAAAARLQRENEAERQRLKGKLGTVQEEMRRLRSCWEADQAAAVRLRDSELQQNAELRRQLDEVRAQRDQCRAVLCLLDADVAAMADRLAQAERAMDVQSAAIASGERETATADDGELSTAVERLRLRFTVLAQQMQRVADAKVKQANARPALSEQEQQLRATVSKLVHVEAAQEGLYTCMVCMAIFKHPVTCQPCGHTYCQACLLRSGTPDNPVCVECNGAKVDTWVENMALDGLCSKHGAQATCSFAQLRPHTKGCSWGCMLLPLCS
;
A
#
# COMPACT_ATOMS: atom_id res chain seq x y z
N MET A 1 189.63 53.42 -0.65
CA MET A 1 188.90 52.60 0.33
C MET A 1 187.58 53.24 0.82
N ALA A 2 187.45 54.56 0.93
CA ALA A 2 186.18 55.20 1.33
C ALA A 2 185.01 55.07 0.32
N ALA A 3 185.29 54.98 -0.99
CA ALA A 3 184.26 54.80 -2.02
C ALA A 3 183.61 53.40 -2.04
N ALA A 4 184.32 52.37 -1.56
CA ALA A 4 183.79 51.00 -1.48
C ALA A 4 182.77 50.87 -0.33
N ALA A 5 183.05 51.46 0.83
CA ALA A 5 182.14 51.44 1.98
C ALA A 5 180.83 52.24 1.76
N ALA A 6 180.87 53.28 0.92
CA ALA A 6 179.67 54.03 0.50
C ALA A 6 178.82 53.24 -0.51
N SER A 7 179.47 52.46 -1.40
CA SER A 7 178.77 51.57 -2.32
C SER A 7 178.06 50.43 -1.58
N ASP A 8 178.70 49.87 -0.56
CA ASP A 8 178.12 48.77 0.25
C ASP A 8 176.91 49.24 1.08
N THR A 9 176.94 50.48 1.59
CA THR A 9 175.80 51.05 2.33
C THR A 9 174.63 51.43 1.42
N VAL A 10 174.88 51.95 0.21
CA VAL A 10 173.83 52.18 -0.80
C VAL A 10 173.22 50.86 -1.27
N GLN A 11 174.02 49.82 -1.52
CA GLN A 11 173.51 48.50 -1.87
C GLN A 11 172.69 47.86 -0.74
N ALA A 12 173.10 48.04 0.52
CA ALA A 12 172.34 47.57 1.68
C ALA A 12 170.99 48.30 1.84
N LEU A 13 170.96 49.62 1.64
CA LEU A 13 169.72 50.41 1.67
C LEU A 13 168.80 50.09 0.49
N GLU A 14 169.33 49.88 -0.71
CA GLU A 14 168.55 49.40 -1.85
C GLU A 14 167.98 48.00 -1.61
N ALA A 15 168.75 47.10 -0.99
CA ALA A 15 168.27 45.77 -0.63
C ALA A 15 167.15 45.84 0.43
N GLN A 16 167.25 46.75 1.40
CA GLN A 16 166.20 47.02 2.38
C GLN A 16 164.96 47.63 1.72
N LEU A 17 165.10 48.60 0.82
CA LEU A 17 163.98 49.21 0.10
C LEU A 17 163.26 48.17 -0.77
N ARG A 18 164.00 47.32 -1.50
CA ARG A 18 163.44 46.19 -2.26
C ARG A 18 162.79 45.14 -1.36
N SER A 19 163.23 44.99 -0.12
CA SER A 19 162.58 44.10 0.86
C SER A 19 161.26 44.69 1.35
N VAL A 20 161.24 45.99 1.71
CA VAL A 20 160.03 46.70 2.11
C VAL A 20 159.01 46.75 0.97
N GLN A 21 159.46 46.99 -0.26
CA GLN A 21 158.59 47.00 -1.42
C GLN A 21 158.00 45.62 -1.71
N ARG A 22 158.80 44.54 -1.66
CA ARG A 22 158.26 43.17 -1.72
C ARG A 22 157.27 42.87 -0.61
N ASN A 23 157.51 43.35 0.61
CA ASN A 23 156.58 43.18 1.73
C ASN A 23 155.28 43.95 1.51
N TYR A 24 155.35 45.16 0.94
CA TYR A 24 154.16 45.94 0.57
C TYR A 24 153.38 45.28 -0.56
N ASP A 25 154.06 44.81 -1.60
CA ASP A 25 153.44 44.09 -2.72
C ASP A 25 152.79 42.78 -2.24
N ASN A 26 153.45 42.04 -1.34
CA ASN A 26 152.88 40.86 -0.69
C ASN A 26 151.66 41.21 0.17
N LEU A 27 151.72 42.27 0.97
CA LEU A 27 150.59 42.71 1.80
C LEU A 27 149.41 43.19 0.94
N SER A 28 149.69 43.91 -0.15
CA SER A 28 148.71 44.36 -1.13
C SER A 28 148.04 43.18 -1.83
N SER A 29 148.83 42.17 -2.24
CA SER A 29 148.31 40.94 -2.83
C SER A 29 147.46 40.14 -1.84
N VAL A 30 147.86 40.05 -0.56
CA VAL A 30 147.07 39.40 0.50
C VAL A 30 145.77 40.17 0.76
N LEU A 31 145.80 41.51 0.79
CA LEU A 31 144.60 42.33 0.97
C LEU A 31 143.64 42.19 -0.22
N GLN A 32 144.15 42.17 -1.46
CA GLN A 32 143.33 41.92 -2.65
C GLN A 32 142.72 40.52 -2.65
N ALA A 33 143.49 39.49 -2.26
CA ALA A 33 142.96 38.13 -2.12
C ALA A 33 141.87 38.06 -1.03
N LYS A 34 142.06 38.74 0.11
CA LYS A 34 141.06 38.80 1.19
C LYS A 34 139.82 39.58 0.81
N GLN A 35 139.95 40.64 0.01
CA GLN A 35 138.81 41.36 -0.55
C GLN A 35 138.03 40.45 -1.51
N LEU A 36 138.72 39.72 -2.39
CA LEU A 36 138.08 38.77 -3.29
C LEU A 36 137.37 37.65 -2.52
N ASP A 37 137.99 37.11 -1.45
CA ASP A 37 137.35 36.12 -0.57
C ASP A 37 136.09 36.71 0.08
N ALA A 38 136.12 37.97 0.53
CA ALA A 38 134.98 38.65 1.14
C ALA A 38 133.84 38.85 0.13
N ASP A 39 134.16 39.32 -1.08
CA ASP A 39 133.18 39.51 -2.15
C ASP A 39 132.56 38.16 -2.57
N GLN A 40 133.34 37.07 -2.60
CA GLN A 40 132.84 35.72 -2.86
C GLN A 40 131.92 35.21 -1.75
N LEU A 41 132.26 35.47 -0.48
CA LEU A 41 131.41 35.10 0.65
C LEU A 41 130.11 35.90 0.67
N GLU A 42 130.16 37.19 0.32
CA GLU A 42 128.97 38.04 0.20
C GLU A 42 128.06 37.54 -0.94
N ALA A 43 128.63 37.22 -2.11
CA ALA A 43 127.87 36.63 -3.21
C ALA A 43 127.23 35.28 -2.84
N CYS A 44 127.97 34.37 -2.19
CA CYS A 44 127.42 33.10 -1.69
C CYS A 44 126.30 33.34 -0.66
N TRP A 45 126.47 34.32 0.24
CA TRP A 45 125.46 34.65 1.23
C TRP A 45 124.17 35.21 0.60
N ASP A 46 124.30 36.04 -0.43
CA ASP A 46 123.15 36.56 -1.18
C ASP A 46 122.42 35.45 -1.96
N GLU A 47 123.15 34.50 -2.54
CA GLU A 47 122.57 33.31 -3.18
C GLU A 47 121.81 32.44 -2.18
N GLU A 48 122.39 32.16 -1.01
CA GLU A 48 121.72 31.41 0.06
C GLU A 48 120.47 32.15 0.57
N ARG A 49 120.56 33.48 0.71
CA ARG A 49 119.42 34.31 1.14
C ARG A 49 118.30 34.32 0.11
N ALA A 50 118.63 34.38 -1.18
CA ALA A 50 117.66 34.29 -2.27
C ALA A 50 117.01 32.89 -2.31
N ALA A 51 117.79 31.82 -2.12
CA ALA A 51 117.29 30.45 -2.02
C ALA A 51 116.34 30.28 -0.82
N ALA A 52 116.69 30.82 0.35
CA ALA A 52 115.84 30.79 1.54
C ALA A 52 114.53 31.56 1.33
N ALA A 53 114.57 32.73 0.68
CA ALA A 53 113.37 33.49 0.34
C ALA A 53 112.45 32.75 -0.65
N SER A 54 113.04 32.07 -1.64
CA SER A 54 112.31 31.21 -2.57
C SER A 54 111.63 30.04 -1.87
N LEU A 55 112.35 29.36 -0.97
CA LEU A 55 111.82 28.26 -0.17
C LEU A 55 110.68 28.72 0.76
N ALA A 56 110.83 29.89 1.40
CA ALA A 56 109.78 30.48 2.23
C ALA A 56 108.49 30.75 1.42
N LYS A 57 108.62 31.27 0.19
CA LYS A 57 107.49 31.47 -0.72
C LYS A 57 106.83 30.15 -1.12
N GLN A 58 107.62 29.11 -1.41
CA GLN A 58 107.09 27.78 -1.72
C GLN A 58 106.34 27.17 -0.52
N LEU A 59 106.86 27.33 0.70
CA LEU A 59 106.22 26.87 1.92
C LEU A 59 104.89 27.61 2.16
N GLN A 60 104.85 28.93 1.97
CA GLN A 60 103.62 29.70 2.07
C GLN A 60 102.57 29.26 1.04
N GLN A 61 102.97 29.01 -0.21
CA GLN A 61 102.08 28.47 -1.24
C GLN A 61 101.61 27.04 -0.93
N ALA A 62 102.45 26.22 -0.28
CA ALA A 62 102.05 24.89 0.18
C ALA A 62 101.01 24.99 1.31
N LEU A 63 101.23 25.88 2.30
CA LEU A 63 100.28 26.11 3.39
C LEU A 63 98.92 26.61 2.86
N GLN A 64 98.90 27.56 1.94
CA GLN A 64 97.64 28.03 1.31
C GLN A 64 96.90 26.90 0.58
N ARG A 65 97.62 25.99 -0.08
CA ARG A 65 97.01 24.80 -0.72
C ARG A 65 96.45 23.83 0.31
N CYS A 66 97.13 23.63 1.43
CA CYS A 66 96.61 22.81 2.53
C CYS A 66 95.35 23.44 3.14
N GLU A 67 95.36 24.76 3.43
CA GLU A 67 94.19 25.47 3.94
C GLU A 67 92.99 25.38 2.97
N HIS A 68 93.24 25.50 1.67
CA HIS A 68 92.19 25.33 0.65
C HIS A 68 91.66 23.88 0.62
N ALA A 69 92.55 22.88 0.67
CA ALA A 69 92.16 21.48 0.71
C ALA A 69 91.37 21.13 1.99
N ASP A 70 91.75 21.70 3.13
CA ASP A 70 91.03 21.53 4.40
C ASP A 70 89.64 22.18 4.33
N ALA A 71 89.51 23.36 3.72
CA ALA A 71 88.22 23.98 3.48
C ALA A 71 87.32 23.11 2.57
N GLN A 72 87.88 22.54 1.50
CA GLN A 72 87.16 21.60 0.63
C GLN A 72 86.76 20.31 1.37
N LEU A 73 87.63 19.80 2.25
CA LEU A 73 87.32 18.63 3.07
C LEU A 73 86.17 18.94 4.05
N GLN A 74 86.19 20.11 4.69
CA GLN A 74 85.11 20.55 5.58
C GLN A 74 83.79 20.75 4.85
N GLU A 75 83.82 21.25 3.62
CA GLU A 75 82.64 21.34 2.76
C GLU A 75 82.12 19.93 2.39
N MET A 76 83.02 19.02 2.01
CA MET A 76 82.65 17.64 1.72
C MET A 76 82.07 16.89 2.91
N GLN A 77 82.53 17.20 4.13
CA GLN A 77 82.00 16.63 5.37
C GLN A 77 80.55 17.06 5.67
N ARG A 78 80.01 18.10 5.00
CA ARG A 78 78.61 18.50 5.15
C ARG A 78 77.65 17.65 4.32
N TYR A 79 78.10 17.13 3.17
CA TYR A 79 77.24 16.37 2.26
C TYR A 79 76.60 15.11 2.87
N PRO A 80 77.25 14.32 3.75
CA PRO A 80 76.59 13.19 4.40
C PRO A 80 75.34 13.59 5.19
N ALA A 81 75.41 14.68 5.96
CA ALA A 81 74.27 15.18 6.72
C ALA A 81 73.15 15.72 5.82
N GLU A 82 73.50 16.38 4.71
CA GLU A 82 72.53 16.84 3.71
C GLU A 82 71.86 15.65 2.98
N ILE A 83 72.63 14.61 2.65
CA ILE A 83 72.12 13.38 2.04
C ILE A 83 71.17 12.67 3.01
N GLU A 84 71.52 12.55 4.30
CA GLU A 84 70.64 11.98 5.33
C GLU A 84 69.34 12.78 5.48
N ALA A 85 69.42 14.12 5.49
CA ALA A 85 68.24 14.98 5.53
C ALA A 85 67.33 14.78 4.31
N LEU A 86 67.91 14.72 3.10
CA LEU A 86 67.15 14.45 1.87
C LEU A 86 66.54 13.04 1.84
N GLN A 87 67.23 12.04 2.41
CA GLN A 87 66.70 10.69 2.55
C GLN A 87 65.52 10.65 3.54
N ALA A 88 65.62 11.37 4.66
CA ALA A 88 64.52 11.52 5.61
C ALA A 88 63.30 12.17 4.93
N ASP A 89 63.47 13.28 4.22
CA ASP A 89 62.41 13.94 3.45
C ASP A 89 61.76 13.01 2.40
N LEU A 90 62.57 12.22 1.68
CA LEU A 90 62.07 11.26 0.70
C LEU A 90 61.25 10.14 1.35
N THR A 91 61.68 9.65 2.51
CA THR A 91 60.92 8.62 3.24
C THR A 91 59.61 9.16 3.80
N GLU A 92 59.59 10.39 4.31
CA GLU A 92 58.36 11.07 4.73
C GLU A 92 57.38 11.26 3.55
N ARG A 93 57.88 11.72 2.39
CA ARG A 93 57.05 11.86 1.18
C ARG A 93 56.48 10.52 0.70
N ARG A 94 57.29 9.46 0.68
CA ARG A 94 56.82 8.11 0.32
C ARG A 94 55.75 7.60 1.28
N PHE A 95 55.91 7.87 2.57
CA PHE A 95 54.90 7.52 3.57
C PHE A 95 53.60 8.30 3.33
N ALA A 96 53.69 9.61 3.06
CA ALA A 96 52.54 10.45 2.74
C ALA A 96 51.82 9.99 1.45
N GLU A 97 52.57 9.64 0.40
CA GLU A 97 52.04 9.07 -0.85
C GLU A 97 51.35 7.72 -0.61
N SER A 98 51.96 6.83 0.19
CA SER A 98 51.35 5.55 0.56
C SER A 98 50.05 5.75 1.34
N LEU A 99 50.01 6.71 2.28
CA LEU A 99 48.80 7.03 3.04
C LEU A 99 47.71 7.61 2.14
N ALA A 100 48.08 8.48 1.20
CA ALA A 100 47.17 9.05 0.21
C ALA A 100 46.60 7.95 -0.71
N ALA A 101 47.44 7.01 -1.16
CA ALA A 101 47.01 5.86 -1.97
C ALA A 101 46.02 4.97 -1.21
N THR A 102 46.28 4.66 0.07
CA THR A 102 45.36 3.90 0.92
C THR A 102 44.02 4.62 1.11
N ARG A 103 44.04 5.94 1.32
CA ARG A 103 42.82 6.76 1.42
C ARG A 103 42.04 6.77 0.11
N ALA A 104 42.72 6.91 -1.03
CA ALA A 104 42.10 6.87 -2.35
C ALA A 104 41.46 5.49 -2.64
N ALA A 105 42.13 4.40 -2.27
CA ALA A 105 41.57 3.05 -2.38
C ALA A 105 40.32 2.87 -1.50
N SER A 106 40.35 3.35 -0.26
CA SER A 106 39.19 3.31 0.66
C SER A 106 38.00 4.14 0.15
N LEU A 107 38.26 5.32 -0.40
CA LEU A 107 37.23 6.15 -1.03
C LEU A 107 36.64 5.47 -2.27
N THR A 108 37.47 4.82 -3.09
CA THR A 108 37.01 4.08 -4.27
C THR A 108 36.11 2.91 -3.87
N ALA A 109 36.48 2.15 -2.84
CA ALA A 109 35.65 1.07 -2.30
C ALA A 109 34.32 1.60 -1.75
N SER A 110 34.35 2.74 -1.04
CA SER A 110 33.14 3.40 -0.52
C SER A 110 32.21 3.86 -1.64
N LEU A 111 32.76 4.43 -2.73
CA LEU A 111 31.98 4.82 -3.90
C LEU A 111 31.35 3.61 -4.61
N GLN A 112 32.08 2.52 -4.76
CA GLN A 112 31.55 1.27 -5.31
C GLN A 112 30.40 0.73 -4.46
N GLN A 113 30.52 0.78 -3.13
CA GLN A 113 29.47 0.38 -2.20
C GLN A 113 28.20 1.24 -2.37
N VAL A 114 28.36 2.57 -2.41
CA VAL A 114 27.24 3.50 -2.63
C VAL A 114 26.56 3.23 -3.97
N GLN A 115 27.32 2.89 -5.00
CA GLN A 115 26.77 2.56 -6.31
C GLN A 115 25.97 1.24 -6.30
N GLN A 116 26.48 0.21 -5.62
CA GLN A 116 25.74 -1.04 -5.42
C GLN A 116 24.44 -0.83 -4.62
N ASP A 117 24.48 0.01 -3.58
CA ASP A 117 23.28 0.34 -2.80
C ASP A 117 22.26 1.13 -3.65
N ALA A 118 22.72 2.05 -4.50
CA ALA A 118 21.86 2.77 -5.44
C ALA A 118 21.17 1.81 -6.44
N ASP A 119 21.91 0.85 -6.98
CA ASP A 119 21.36 -0.18 -7.87
C ASP A 119 20.34 -1.08 -7.16
N ARG A 120 20.61 -1.45 -5.89
CA ARG A 120 19.65 -2.19 -5.07
C ARG A 120 18.36 -1.41 -4.84
N ILE A 121 18.45 -0.12 -4.51
CA ILE A 121 17.29 0.76 -4.31
C ILE A 121 16.50 0.92 -5.61
N ASN A 122 17.18 1.04 -6.75
CA ASN A 122 16.54 1.11 -8.07
C ASN A 122 15.80 -0.20 -8.40
N ALA A 123 16.40 -1.35 -8.13
CA ALA A 123 15.76 -2.66 -8.32
C ALA A 123 14.52 -2.83 -7.43
N GLN A 124 14.60 -2.46 -6.15
CA GLN A 124 13.47 -2.47 -5.22
C GLN A 124 12.36 -1.52 -5.68
N SER A 125 12.71 -0.31 -6.13
CA SER A 125 11.75 0.65 -6.67
C SER A 125 11.04 0.11 -7.92
N ALA A 126 11.78 -0.58 -8.80
CA ALA A 126 11.20 -1.22 -9.99
C ALA A 126 10.29 -2.40 -9.62
N GLN A 127 10.60 -3.15 -8.56
CA GLN A 127 9.72 -4.19 -8.03
C GLN A 127 8.42 -3.59 -7.47
N LEU A 128 8.51 -2.58 -6.61
CA LEU A 128 7.33 -1.91 -6.03
C LEU A 128 6.43 -1.29 -7.11
N ARG A 129 7.01 -0.74 -8.18
CA ARG A 129 6.23 -0.25 -9.32
C ARG A 129 5.47 -1.37 -10.05
N ARG A 130 6.07 -2.56 -10.17
CA ARG A 130 5.41 -3.74 -10.77
C ARG A 130 4.27 -4.23 -9.88
N GLU A 131 4.49 -4.32 -8.57
CA GLU A 131 3.47 -4.70 -7.60
C GLU A 131 2.30 -3.69 -7.59
N LEU A 132 2.58 -2.39 -7.61
CA LEU A 132 1.57 -1.35 -7.71
C LEU A 132 0.78 -1.44 -9.01
N ALA A 133 1.44 -1.66 -10.15
CA ALA A 133 0.76 -1.84 -11.44
C ALA A 133 -0.16 -3.07 -11.43
N ALA A 134 0.29 -4.18 -10.84
CA ALA A 134 -0.53 -5.39 -10.68
C ALA A 134 -1.75 -5.13 -9.78
N ALA A 135 -1.58 -4.40 -8.67
CA ALA A 135 -2.67 -4.03 -7.77
C ALA A 135 -3.70 -3.11 -8.46
N ILE A 136 -3.25 -2.15 -9.27
CA ILE A 136 -4.12 -1.30 -10.08
C ILE A 136 -4.92 -2.15 -11.07
N GLN A 137 -4.27 -3.12 -11.74
CA GLN A 137 -4.95 -4.01 -12.68
C GLN A 137 -5.99 -4.90 -11.98
N GLN A 138 -5.68 -5.44 -10.79
CA GLN A 138 -6.63 -6.21 -9.98
C GLN A 138 -7.83 -5.35 -9.57
N THR A 139 -7.59 -4.11 -9.15
CA THR A 139 -8.67 -3.17 -8.78
C THR A 139 -9.56 -2.85 -9.98
N ALA A 140 -8.98 -2.66 -11.17
CA ALA A 140 -9.74 -2.45 -12.39
C ALA A 140 -10.61 -3.67 -12.77
N ARG A 141 -10.09 -4.89 -12.59
CA ARG A 141 -10.88 -6.12 -12.78
C ARG A 141 -12.05 -6.19 -11.79
N ALA A 142 -11.79 -5.99 -10.50
CA ALA A 142 -12.84 -5.98 -9.48
C ALA A 142 -13.91 -4.90 -9.74
N GLN A 143 -13.52 -3.73 -10.26
CA GLN A 143 -14.47 -2.70 -10.68
C GLN A 143 -15.32 -3.12 -11.88
N SER A 144 -14.77 -3.87 -12.83
CA SER A 144 -15.52 -4.48 -13.93
C SER A 144 -16.53 -5.49 -13.38
N ASP A 145 -16.08 -6.41 -12.52
CA ASP A 145 -16.93 -7.44 -11.92
C ASP A 145 -18.10 -6.80 -11.14
N VAL A 146 -17.85 -5.72 -10.41
CA VAL A 146 -18.91 -4.96 -9.71
C VAL A 146 -19.89 -4.32 -10.68
N LYS A 147 -19.44 -3.84 -11.85
CA LYS A 147 -20.35 -3.32 -12.89
C LYS A 147 -21.20 -4.44 -13.48
N ASP A 148 -20.61 -5.58 -13.75
CA ASP A 148 -21.29 -6.75 -14.31
C ASP A 148 -22.33 -7.31 -13.31
N GLN A 149 -21.95 -7.39 -12.02
CA GLN A 149 -22.89 -7.76 -10.95
C GLN A 149 -24.02 -6.75 -10.80
N LYS A 150 -23.76 -5.44 -10.92
CA LYS A 150 -24.82 -4.42 -10.91
C LYS A 150 -25.78 -4.60 -12.09
N ALA A 151 -25.27 -4.88 -13.28
CA ALA A 151 -26.10 -5.17 -14.45
C ALA A 151 -26.95 -6.42 -14.23
N ALA A 152 -26.38 -7.50 -13.68
CA ALA A 152 -27.11 -8.72 -13.33
C ALA A 152 -28.21 -8.47 -12.30
N VAL A 153 -27.92 -7.70 -11.24
CA VAL A 153 -28.94 -7.31 -10.24
C VAL A 153 -30.05 -6.47 -10.87
N GLN A 154 -29.73 -5.60 -11.83
CA GLN A 154 -30.73 -4.81 -12.54
C GLN A 154 -31.63 -5.68 -13.43
N LEU A 155 -31.05 -6.69 -14.11
CA LEU A 155 -31.79 -7.68 -14.87
C LEU A 155 -32.74 -8.48 -13.96
N LEU A 156 -32.24 -9.02 -12.84
CA LEU A 156 -33.06 -9.73 -11.86
C LEU A 156 -34.18 -8.86 -11.28
N ARG A 157 -33.96 -7.55 -11.11
CA ARG A 157 -35.01 -6.61 -10.70
C ARG A 157 -36.09 -6.46 -11.78
N GLN A 158 -35.70 -6.39 -13.05
CA GLN A 158 -36.64 -6.35 -14.18
C GLN A 158 -37.43 -7.64 -14.27
N GLU A 159 -36.79 -8.81 -14.19
CA GLU A 159 -37.45 -10.11 -14.16
C GLU A 159 -38.42 -10.23 -12.99
N ARG A 160 -38.02 -9.82 -11.77
CA ARG A 160 -38.90 -9.80 -10.61
C ARG A 160 -40.11 -8.88 -10.83
N SER A 161 -39.92 -7.74 -11.49
CA SER A 161 -41.03 -6.82 -11.79
C SER A 161 -41.99 -7.40 -12.83
N ALA A 162 -41.47 -8.12 -13.83
CA ALA A 162 -42.28 -8.83 -14.83
C ALA A 162 -43.07 -9.97 -14.17
N LEU A 163 -42.42 -10.82 -13.38
CA LEU A 163 -43.07 -11.87 -12.58
C LEU A 163 -44.13 -11.30 -11.64
N ALA A 164 -43.87 -10.17 -10.98
CA ALA A 164 -44.87 -9.51 -10.15
C ALA A 164 -46.08 -9.02 -10.96
N ALA A 165 -45.87 -8.50 -12.17
CA ALA A 165 -46.96 -8.13 -13.07
C ALA A 165 -47.76 -9.35 -13.55
N ASP A 166 -47.08 -10.46 -13.85
CA ASP A 166 -47.72 -11.72 -14.24
C ASP A 166 -48.55 -12.32 -13.10
N VAL A 167 -48.03 -12.29 -11.87
CA VAL A 167 -48.75 -12.71 -10.66
C VAL A 167 -49.96 -11.82 -10.42
N ALA A 168 -49.83 -10.50 -10.56
CA ALA A 168 -50.97 -9.59 -10.45
C ALA A 168 -52.03 -9.88 -11.54
N SER A 169 -51.61 -10.13 -12.77
CA SER A 169 -52.50 -10.52 -13.87
C SER A 169 -53.19 -11.86 -13.59
N ALA A 170 -52.47 -12.83 -13.04
CA ALA A 170 -53.02 -14.13 -12.64
C ALA A 170 -54.01 -13.99 -11.48
N GLN A 171 -53.75 -13.12 -10.51
CA GLN A 171 -54.68 -12.81 -9.42
C GLN A 171 -55.97 -12.18 -9.94
N VAL A 172 -55.89 -11.26 -10.91
CA VAL A 172 -57.08 -10.70 -11.58
C VAL A 172 -57.88 -11.81 -12.27
N ARG A 173 -57.22 -12.66 -13.07
CA ARG A 173 -57.88 -13.81 -13.73
C ARG A 173 -58.52 -14.77 -12.73
N LEU A 174 -57.87 -15.01 -11.59
CA LEU A 174 -58.41 -15.84 -10.53
C LEU A 174 -59.65 -15.19 -9.89
N HIS A 175 -59.61 -13.88 -9.64
CA HIS A 175 -60.76 -13.14 -9.13
C HIS A 175 -61.93 -13.15 -10.11
N ASP A 176 -61.67 -12.98 -11.41
CA ASP A 176 -62.69 -13.06 -12.47
C ASP A 176 -63.26 -14.47 -12.58
N SER A 177 -62.41 -15.50 -12.47
CA SER A 177 -62.81 -16.91 -12.41
C SER A 177 -63.70 -17.20 -11.20
N GLN A 178 -63.33 -16.71 -10.02
CA GLN A 178 -64.11 -16.83 -8.78
C GLN A 178 -65.44 -16.08 -8.88
N ALA A 179 -65.45 -14.89 -9.47
CA ALA A 179 -66.66 -14.12 -9.73
C ALA A 179 -67.58 -14.85 -10.73
N HIS A 180 -67.01 -15.47 -11.76
CA HIS A 180 -67.76 -16.28 -12.74
C HIS A 180 -68.33 -17.56 -12.11
N ALA A 181 -67.54 -18.25 -11.28
CA ALA A 181 -68.00 -19.41 -10.52
C ALA A 181 -69.14 -19.03 -9.55
N ALA A 182 -69.01 -17.91 -8.84
CA ALA A 182 -70.06 -17.39 -7.97
C ALA A 182 -71.32 -16.94 -8.75
N ALA A 183 -71.15 -16.44 -9.98
CA ALA A 183 -72.28 -16.14 -10.86
C ALA A 183 -72.98 -17.41 -11.35
N LEU A 184 -72.22 -18.45 -11.74
CA LEU A 184 -72.76 -19.75 -12.11
C LEU A 184 -73.47 -20.42 -10.94
N GLN A 185 -72.89 -20.39 -9.74
CA GLN A 185 -73.51 -20.93 -8.53
C GLN A 185 -74.83 -20.23 -8.20
N ARG A 186 -74.89 -18.89 -8.34
CA ARG A 186 -76.15 -18.14 -8.23
C ARG A 186 -77.16 -18.53 -9.30
N ARG A 187 -76.73 -18.76 -10.54
CA ARG A 187 -77.62 -19.24 -11.61
C ARG A 187 -78.14 -20.66 -11.34
N CYS A 188 -77.31 -21.54 -10.80
CA CYS A 188 -77.74 -22.87 -10.36
C CYS A 188 -78.75 -22.78 -9.22
N GLN A 189 -78.53 -21.93 -8.23
CA GLN A 189 -79.48 -21.70 -7.13
C GLN A 189 -80.83 -21.14 -7.64
N VAL A 190 -80.80 -20.22 -8.61
CA VAL A 190 -82.03 -19.72 -9.25
C VAL A 190 -82.72 -20.82 -10.04
N ALA A 191 -81.98 -21.63 -10.81
CA ALA A 191 -82.55 -22.74 -11.56
C ALA A 191 -83.12 -23.85 -10.65
N GLU A 192 -82.47 -24.12 -9.51
CA GLU A 192 -82.98 -25.03 -8.48
C GLU A 192 -84.26 -24.48 -7.84
N ALA A 193 -84.31 -23.18 -7.54
CA ALA A 193 -85.52 -22.54 -7.02
C ALA A 193 -86.67 -22.55 -8.04
N GLU A 194 -86.37 -22.29 -9.33
CA GLU A 194 -87.34 -22.39 -10.42
C GLU A 194 -87.83 -23.82 -10.63
N ALA A 195 -86.94 -24.83 -10.52
CA ALA A 195 -87.31 -26.24 -10.61
C ALA A 195 -88.22 -26.66 -9.43
N LEU A 196 -87.91 -26.22 -8.21
CA LEU A 196 -88.77 -26.43 -7.04
C LEU A 196 -90.14 -25.76 -7.20
N GLN A 197 -90.17 -24.54 -7.74
CA GLN A 197 -91.41 -23.83 -8.02
C GLN A 197 -92.23 -24.53 -9.13
N GLN A 198 -91.56 -25.05 -10.16
CA GLN A 198 -92.20 -25.86 -11.21
C GLN A 198 -92.73 -27.19 -10.65
N GLU A 199 -92.03 -27.85 -9.74
CA GLU A 199 -92.53 -29.04 -9.05
C GLU A 199 -93.74 -28.74 -8.16
N GLU A 200 -93.77 -27.58 -7.49
CA GLU A 200 -94.94 -27.14 -6.71
C GLU A 200 -96.13 -26.82 -7.62
N CYS A 201 -95.91 -26.16 -8.76
CA CYS A 201 -96.93 -25.95 -9.78
C CYS A 201 -97.43 -27.28 -10.39
N ALA A 202 -96.52 -28.22 -10.66
CA ALA A 202 -96.87 -29.54 -11.16
C ALA A 202 -97.68 -30.34 -10.13
N ARG A 203 -97.29 -30.33 -8.85
CA ARG A 203 -98.06 -30.92 -7.75
C ARG A 203 -99.43 -30.28 -7.61
N SER A 204 -99.52 -28.95 -7.70
CA SER A 204 -100.80 -28.23 -7.65
C SER A 204 -101.70 -28.59 -8.83
N ALA A 205 -101.15 -28.68 -10.04
CA ALA A 205 -101.88 -29.10 -11.24
C ALA A 205 -102.32 -30.57 -11.17
N GLU A 206 -101.49 -31.44 -10.61
CA GLU A 206 -101.79 -32.86 -10.40
C GLU A 206 -102.89 -33.06 -9.34
N GLU A 207 -102.85 -32.30 -8.25
CA GLU A 207 -103.95 -32.21 -7.28
C GLU A 207 -105.25 -31.70 -7.92
N GLN A 208 -105.16 -30.72 -8.82
CA GLN A 208 -106.32 -30.18 -9.53
C GLN A 208 -106.90 -31.18 -10.53
N CYS A 209 -106.04 -31.91 -11.25
CA CYS A 209 -106.44 -33.03 -12.11
C CYS A 209 -107.07 -34.16 -11.31
N GLN A 210 -106.54 -34.47 -10.12
CA GLN A 210 -107.12 -35.49 -9.23
C GLN A 210 -108.50 -35.06 -8.71
N ARG A 211 -108.68 -33.78 -8.35
CA ARG A 211 -110.01 -33.24 -7.99
C ARG A 211 -111.00 -33.36 -9.15
N LEU A 212 -110.56 -33.07 -10.38
CA LEU A 212 -111.40 -33.19 -11.57
C LEU A 212 -111.74 -34.65 -11.91
N ARG A 213 -110.81 -35.59 -11.74
CA ARG A 213 -111.09 -37.03 -11.87
C ARG A 213 -112.11 -37.50 -10.85
N ASN A 214 -111.93 -37.14 -9.59
CA ASN A 214 -112.88 -37.50 -8.53
C ASN A 214 -114.28 -36.92 -8.82
N ALA A 215 -114.37 -35.67 -9.30
CA ALA A 215 -115.64 -35.06 -9.70
C ALA A 215 -116.26 -35.73 -10.93
N ALA A 216 -115.44 -36.17 -11.90
CA ALA A 216 -115.90 -36.92 -13.06
C ALA A 216 -116.37 -38.33 -12.70
N GLU A 217 -115.72 -38.99 -11.75
CA GLU A 217 -116.14 -40.28 -11.20
C GLU A 217 -117.44 -40.15 -10.41
N GLU A 218 -117.60 -39.10 -9.59
CA GLU A 218 -118.86 -38.79 -8.91
C GLU A 218 -120.00 -38.51 -9.91
N ALA A 219 -119.72 -37.74 -10.97
CA ALA A 219 -120.69 -37.48 -12.03
C ALA A 219 -121.05 -38.75 -12.81
N HIS A 220 -120.07 -39.61 -13.12
CA HIS A 220 -120.31 -40.90 -13.75
C HIS A 220 -121.14 -41.82 -12.86
N MET A 221 -120.83 -41.91 -11.57
CA MET A 221 -121.62 -42.68 -10.61
C MET A 221 -123.05 -42.14 -10.48
N SER A 222 -123.24 -40.82 -10.50
CA SER A 222 -124.56 -40.18 -10.51
C SER A 222 -125.34 -40.48 -11.79
N GLN A 223 -124.67 -40.45 -12.94
CA GLN A 223 -125.26 -40.83 -14.23
C GLN A 223 -125.65 -42.31 -14.26
N THR A 224 -124.78 -43.20 -13.77
CA THR A 224 -125.08 -44.64 -13.72
C THR A 224 -126.24 -44.93 -12.77
N ALA A 225 -126.33 -44.21 -11.65
CA ALA A 225 -127.47 -44.28 -10.74
C ALA A 225 -128.77 -43.78 -11.39
N ALA A 226 -128.71 -42.70 -12.19
CA ALA A 226 -129.84 -42.17 -12.95
C ALA A 226 -130.29 -43.14 -14.06
N GLU A 227 -129.36 -43.77 -14.77
CA GLU A 227 -129.64 -44.80 -15.78
C GLU A 227 -130.26 -46.06 -15.15
N THR A 228 -129.78 -46.46 -13.96
CA THR A 228 -130.36 -47.58 -13.20
C THR A 228 -131.78 -47.24 -12.72
N ALA A 229 -132.03 -46.00 -12.29
CA ALA A 229 -133.36 -45.52 -11.93
C ALA A 229 -134.30 -45.44 -13.15
N LEU A 230 -133.78 -45.06 -14.32
CA LEU A 230 -134.53 -45.04 -15.57
C LEU A 230 -134.91 -46.46 -16.03
N TYR A 231 -134.00 -47.43 -15.91
CA TYR A 231 -134.28 -48.84 -16.19
C TYR A 231 -135.32 -49.42 -15.21
N ALA A 232 -135.24 -49.08 -13.92
CA ALA A 232 -136.24 -49.48 -12.93
C ALA A 232 -137.62 -48.88 -13.25
N SER A 233 -137.67 -47.61 -13.67
CA SER A 233 -138.91 -46.92 -14.07
C SER A 233 -139.52 -47.52 -15.35
N GLN A 234 -138.70 -47.85 -16.36
CA GLN A 234 -139.16 -48.50 -17.59
C GLN A 234 -139.69 -49.93 -17.35
N SER A 235 -139.05 -50.68 -16.45
CA SER A 235 -139.55 -52.00 -16.01
C SER A 235 -140.90 -51.87 -15.30
N GLN A 236 -141.09 -50.85 -14.47
CA GLN A 236 -142.37 -50.56 -13.79
C GLN A 236 -143.46 -50.16 -14.79
N GLN A 237 -143.10 -49.42 -15.85
CA GLN A 237 -144.00 -49.02 -16.92
C GLN A 237 -144.43 -50.20 -17.81
N GLN A 238 -143.54 -51.15 -18.09
CA GLN A 238 -143.88 -52.39 -18.81
C GLN A 238 -144.79 -53.31 -17.98
N LEU A 239 -144.58 -53.36 -16.65
CA LEU A 239 -145.46 -54.11 -15.76
C LEU A 239 -146.88 -53.53 -15.77
N LEU A 240 -147.02 -52.19 -15.67
CA LEU A 240 -148.30 -51.49 -15.75
C LEU A 240 -148.97 -51.63 -17.12
N GLN A 241 -148.21 -51.62 -18.22
CA GLN A 241 -148.74 -51.88 -19.56
C GLN A 241 -149.26 -53.32 -19.72
N SER A 242 -148.61 -54.30 -19.11
CA SER A 242 -149.10 -55.70 -19.11
C SER A 242 -150.37 -55.87 -18.27
N GLN A 243 -150.49 -55.14 -17.14
CA GLN A 243 -151.69 -55.10 -16.30
C GLN A 243 -152.86 -54.35 -16.97
N LEU A 244 -152.57 -53.31 -17.76
CA LEU A 244 -153.57 -52.64 -18.61
C LEU A 244 -154.04 -53.53 -19.76
N HIS A 245 -153.15 -54.29 -20.39
CA HIS A 245 -153.52 -55.27 -21.43
C HIS A 245 -154.33 -56.44 -20.87
N SER A 246 -154.04 -56.93 -19.66
CA SER A 246 -154.85 -57.98 -19.02
C SER A 246 -156.24 -57.45 -18.61
N SER A 247 -156.31 -56.22 -18.08
CA SER A 247 -157.57 -55.57 -17.72
C SER A 247 -158.43 -55.24 -18.95
N ALA A 248 -157.82 -54.84 -20.07
CA ALA A 248 -158.51 -54.61 -21.34
C ALA A 248 -159.10 -55.91 -21.92
N ARG A 249 -158.38 -57.05 -21.79
CA ARG A 249 -158.90 -58.37 -22.21
C ARG A 249 -160.08 -58.83 -21.36
N ILE A 250 -160.04 -58.58 -20.05
CA ILE A 250 -161.16 -58.86 -19.13
C ILE A 250 -162.38 -57.99 -19.47
N LEU A 251 -162.18 -56.72 -19.82
CA LEU A 251 -163.24 -55.82 -20.28
C LEU A 251 -163.89 -56.24 -21.61
N THR A 252 -163.14 -56.77 -22.57
CA THR A 252 -163.71 -57.32 -23.81
C THR A 252 -164.54 -58.58 -23.57
N VAL A 253 -164.13 -59.45 -22.65
CA VAL A 253 -164.91 -60.65 -22.28
C VAL A 253 -166.21 -60.27 -21.56
N GLU A 254 -166.20 -59.23 -20.73
CA GLU A 254 -167.42 -58.70 -20.08
C GLU A 254 -168.32 -57.90 -21.05
N GLN A 255 -167.75 -57.22 -22.05
CA GLN A 255 -168.51 -56.55 -23.12
C GLN A 255 -169.21 -57.54 -24.08
N ASP A 256 -168.62 -58.70 -24.33
CA ASP A 256 -169.24 -59.76 -25.13
C ASP A 256 -170.34 -60.51 -24.36
N LYS A 257 -170.22 -60.64 -23.03
CA LYS A 257 -171.32 -61.09 -22.16
C LYS A 257 -172.44 -60.06 -22.04
N ALA A 258 -172.12 -58.76 -22.04
CA ALA A 258 -173.10 -57.67 -22.00
C ALA A 258 -173.92 -57.56 -23.31
N ARG A 259 -173.32 -57.84 -24.47
CA ARG A 259 -174.04 -57.94 -25.76
C ARG A 259 -174.97 -59.15 -25.82
N ALA A 260 -174.53 -60.32 -25.32
CA ALA A 260 -175.37 -61.51 -25.21
C ALA A 260 -176.53 -61.35 -24.20
N ALA A 261 -176.38 -60.48 -23.20
CA ALA A 261 -177.45 -60.12 -22.26
C ALA A 261 -178.42 -59.07 -22.83
N GLN A 262 -177.94 -58.11 -23.63
CA GLN A 262 -178.78 -57.10 -24.31
C GLN A 262 -179.75 -57.71 -25.33
N ASP A 263 -179.35 -58.77 -26.04
CA ASP A 263 -180.24 -59.51 -26.97
C ASP A 263 -181.33 -60.30 -26.21
N LYS A 264 -181.07 -60.69 -24.96
CA LYS A 264 -182.05 -61.36 -24.08
C LYS A 264 -183.01 -60.37 -23.40
N VAL A 265 -182.52 -59.17 -23.07
CA VAL A 265 -183.30 -58.07 -22.48
C VAL A 265 -184.24 -57.41 -23.50
N ALA A 266 -183.90 -57.39 -24.79
CA ALA A 266 -184.82 -56.98 -25.86
C ALA A 266 -186.02 -57.94 -26.04
N SER A 267 -185.88 -59.22 -25.65
CA SER A 267 -186.96 -60.23 -25.76
C SER A 267 -187.87 -60.32 -24.53
N LEU A 268 -187.41 -59.89 -23.35
CA LEU A 268 -188.19 -59.96 -22.11
C LEU A 268 -188.81 -58.60 -21.71
N ALA A 269 -188.42 -57.50 -22.37
CA ALA A 269 -189.07 -56.19 -22.25
C ALA A 269 -190.42 -56.06 -23.00
N SER A 270 -190.88 -57.14 -23.65
CA SER A 270 -192.26 -57.29 -24.14
C SER A 270 -193.14 -58.09 -23.17
N SER A 271 -192.62 -58.57 -22.03
CA SER A 271 -193.36 -59.45 -21.13
C SER A 271 -193.10 -59.15 -19.66
N LEU A 272 -193.15 -57.86 -19.31
CA LEU A 272 -193.72 -57.47 -18.02
C LEU A 272 -194.31 -56.06 -18.10
N GLU A 273 -195.31 -55.93 -18.96
CA GLU A 273 -196.49 -55.10 -18.71
C GLU A 273 -197.30 -55.78 -17.59
N ASP A 274 -196.70 -55.93 -16.41
CA ASP A 274 -197.36 -56.36 -15.18
C ASP A 274 -196.40 -56.16 -14.00
N ALA A 275 -196.91 -55.66 -12.88
CA ALA A 275 -196.20 -55.55 -11.61
C ALA A 275 -194.92 -54.68 -11.63
N HIS A 276 -195.04 -53.36 -11.57
CA HIS A 276 -195.43 -52.62 -10.37
C HIS A 276 -194.57 -52.95 -9.13
N GLN A 277 -193.88 -51.90 -8.68
CA GLN A 277 -193.75 -51.48 -7.27
C GLN A 277 -192.62 -52.01 -6.40
N LYS A 278 -191.86 -51.00 -5.91
CA LYS A 278 -191.24 -50.86 -4.57
C LYS A 278 -189.95 -51.69 -4.41
N SER A 279 -188.93 -51.29 -3.66
CA SER A 279 -188.72 -50.24 -2.68
C SER A 279 -187.21 -50.18 -2.36
N HIS A 280 -186.73 -49.01 -1.95
CA HIS A 280 -185.77 -48.76 -0.86
C HIS A 280 -184.70 -49.78 -0.38
N HIS A 281 -183.52 -49.18 -0.15
CA HIS A 281 -182.60 -49.30 1.01
C HIS A 281 -181.61 -50.49 1.17
N ALA A 282 -180.35 -50.05 1.40
CA ALA A 282 -179.41 -50.44 2.46
C ALA A 282 -178.62 -51.76 2.37
N GLY A 283 -177.29 -51.63 2.52
CA GLY A 283 -176.50 -52.41 3.48
C GLY A 283 -175.47 -53.44 2.96
N LYS A 284 -174.18 -53.12 3.19
CA LYS A 284 -173.19 -53.88 3.99
C LYS A 284 -172.58 -55.22 3.47
N TRP A 285 -171.33 -55.47 3.93
CA TRP A 285 -170.52 -56.72 3.96
C TRP A 285 -169.71 -57.06 2.69
N GLN A 286 -168.55 -57.74 2.65
CA GLN A 286 -167.48 -58.19 3.59
C GLN A 286 -166.50 -59.08 2.75
N HIS A 287 -165.24 -59.26 3.20
CA HIS A 287 -164.31 -60.39 2.89
C HIS A 287 -163.82 -60.58 1.42
N ASP A 288 -162.62 -61.05 1.06
CA ASP A 288 -161.35 -61.41 1.72
C ASP A 288 -160.38 -61.98 0.65
N VAL A 289 -159.10 -62.18 1.01
CA VAL A 289 -158.21 -63.32 0.61
C VAL A 289 -157.57 -63.27 -0.81
N VAL A 290 -156.26 -63.54 -1.06
CA VAL A 290 -155.03 -63.86 -0.27
C VAL A 290 -153.84 -64.03 -1.24
N ASP A 291 -152.62 -63.79 -0.73
CA ASP A 291 -151.26 -64.33 -1.03
C ASP A 291 -150.62 -64.36 -2.45
N LEU A 292 -149.35 -63.93 -2.54
CA LEU A 292 -148.20 -64.82 -2.24
C LEU A 292 -146.83 -64.10 -2.07
N GLU A 293 -146.01 -64.72 -1.23
CA GLU A 293 -144.69 -64.34 -0.71
C GLU A 293 -143.47 -64.75 -1.60
N LEU A 294 -142.28 -64.37 -1.08
CA LEU A 294 -140.88 -64.82 -1.28
C LEU A 294 -139.96 -63.81 -2.01
N ARG A 295 -138.68 -63.61 -1.69
CA ARG A 295 -137.79 -63.56 -0.48
C ARG A 295 -136.35 -63.26 -1.01
N VAL A 296 -135.41 -62.90 -0.09
CA VAL A 296 -133.91 -62.93 -0.18
C VAL A 296 -133.25 -61.60 -0.63
N CYS A 297 -132.64 -60.78 0.24
CA CYS A 297 -131.41 -60.87 1.08
C CYS A 297 -130.07 -60.74 0.31
N CYS A 298 -129.32 -59.65 0.58
CA CYS A 298 -127.83 -59.58 0.70
C CYS A 298 -127.29 -58.13 0.58
N ILE A 299 -127.45 -57.29 1.61
CA ILE A 299 -126.70 -56.01 1.74
C ILE A 299 -126.30 -55.80 3.21
N ASP A 300 -125.44 -56.67 3.73
CA ASP A 300 -124.80 -56.44 5.05
C ASP A 300 -123.31 -56.83 5.10
N ASP A 301 -122.73 -57.33 3.98
CA ASP A 301 -121.33 -57.76 3.89
C ASP A 301 -120.39 -56.77 3.15
N MET A 302 -120.92 -55.70 2.56
CA MET A 302 -120.12 -54.69 1.86
C MET A 302 -119.57 -53.58 2.76
N LEU A 303 -120.07 -53.44 3.98
CA LEU A 303 -119.70 -52.32 4.87
C LEU A 303 -118.58 -52.64 5.87
N ARG A 304 -118.10 -53.89 5.95
CA ARG A 304 -116.95 -54.26 6.82
C ARG A 304 -115.58 -54.20 6.15
N THR A 305 -115.52 -54.19 4.81
CA THR A 305 -114.24 -54.25 4.07
C THR A 305 -113.63 -52.87 3.79
N LEU A 306 -114.43 -51.80 3.83
CA LEU A 306 -113.96 -50.41 3.64
C LEU A 306 -113.37 -49.78 4.92
N GLY A 307 -113.61 -50.37 6.10
CA GLY A 307 -113.08 -49.88 7.38
C GLY A 307 -111.63 -50.25 7.69
N MET A 308 -111.09 -51.32 7.08
CA MET A 308 -109.74 -51.83 7.41
C MET A 308 -108.61 -51.24 6.54
N LEU A 309 -108.91 -50.73 5.34
CA LEU A 309 -107.91 -50.15 4.44
C LEU A 309 -107.55 -48.69 4.78
N CYS A 310 -108.45 -47.93 5.42
CA CYS A 310 -108.14 -46.57 5.89
C CYS A 310 -107.22 -46.53 7.12
N LYS A 311 -107.16 -47.62 7.92
CA LYS A 311 -106.31 -47.68 9.12
C LYS A 311 -104.86 -48.07 8.81
N ALA A 312 -104.60 -48.82 7.74
CA ALA A 312 -103.25 -49.20 7.30
C ALA A 312 -102.53 -48.08 6.51
N ALA A 313 -103.27 -47.31 5.69
CA ALA A 313 -102.71 -46.17 4.96
C ALA A 313 -102.30 -45.00 5.88
N TRP A 314 -102.94 -44.85 7.04
CA TRP A 314 -102.63 -43.79 8.00
C TRP A 314 -101.37 -44.08 8.84
N THR A 315 -101.10 -45.34 9.19
CA THR A 315 -99.87 -45.75 9.90
C THR A 315 -98.63 -45.73 9.02
N GLN A 316 -98.75 -46.07 7.73
CA GLN A 316 -97.62 -46.03 6.79
C GLN A 316 -97.19 -44.57 6.47
N ARG A 317 -98.15 -43.65 6.36
CA ARG A 317 -97.88 -42.21 6.16
C ARG A 317 -97.22 -41.55 7.39
N LYS A 318 -97.50 -42.06 8.60
CA LYS A 318 -96.86 -41.62 9.85
C LYS A 318 -95.42 -42.12 9.99
N GLN A 319 -95.12 -43.34 9.52
CA GLN A 319 -93.76 -43.90 9.53
C GLN A 319 -92.85 -43.27 8.46
N VAL A 320 -93.35 -42.98 7.25
CA VAL A 320 -92.57 -42.30 6.21
C VAL A 320 -92.26 -40.84 6.59
N LYS A 321 -93.19 -40.13 7.23
CA LYS A 321 -92.98 -38.76 7.72
C LYS A 321 -92.01 -38.69 8.92
N ALA A 322 -92.01 -39.71 9.78
CA ALA A 322 -91.04 -39.82 10.88
C ALA A 322 -89.63 -40.19 10.39
N HIS A 323 -89.50 -41.04 9.36
CA HIS A 323 -88.21 -41.33 8.73
C HIS A 323 -87.68 -40.14 7.92
N SER A 324 -88.52 -39.45 7.14
CA SER A 324 -88.05 -38.29 6.35
C SER A 324 -87.63 -37.11 7.23
N MET A 325 -88.30 -36.86 8.36
CA MET A 325 -87.89 -35.81 9.29
C MET A 325 -86.58 -36.14 10.03
N ASN A 326 -86.32 -37.42 10.35
CA ASN A 326 -85.02 -37.83 10.90
C ASN A 326 -83.89 -37.78 9.86
N SER A 327 -84.17 -38.10 8.60
CA SER A 327 -83.17 -38.00 7.51
C SER A 327 -82.83 -36.54 7.19
N VAL A 328 -83.81 -35.64 7.19
CA VAL A 328 -83.59 -34.20 6.98
C VAL A 328 -82.81 -33.60 8.16
N SER A 329 -83.15 -33.94 9.41
CA SER A 329 -82.38 -33.45 10.56
C SER A 329 -80.93 -33.97 10.58
N LEU A 330 -80.69 -35.19 10.11
CA LEU A 330 -79.34 -35.75 9.97
C LEU A 330 -78.53 -35.06 8.85
N LEU A 331 -79.19 -34.70 7.75
CA LEU A 331 -78.55 -33.95 6.65
C LEU A 331 -78.31 -32.49 7.01
N GLU A 332 -79.23 -31.83 7.71
CA GLU A 332 -79.05 -30.47 8.24
C GLU A 332 -77.94 -30.43 9.29
N HIS A 333 -77.87 -31.43 10.17
CA HIS A 333 -76.78 -31.55 11.13
C HIS A 333 -75.44 -31.86 10.45
N GLY A 334 -75.43 -32.73 9.43
CA GLY A 334 -74.23 -33.01 8.63
C GLY A 334 -73.75 -31.79 7.83
N LEU A 335 -74.67 -30.99 7.28
CA LEU A 335 -74.34 -29.74 6.58
C LEU A 335 -73.80 -28.68 7.54
N ALA A 336 -74.37 -28.58 8.75
CA ALA A 336 -73.85 -27.68 9.79
C ALA A 336 -72.43 -28.08 10.21
N ILE A 337 -72.17 -29.38 10.42
CA ILE A 337 -70.82 -29.89 10.74
C ILE A 337 -69.84 -29.59 9.60
N ALA A 338 -70.22 -29.85 8.35
CA ALA A 338 -69.37 -29.57 7.18
C ALA A 338 -69.09 -28.07 7.00
N GLN A 339 -70.06 -27.20 7.31
CA GLN A 339 -69.87 -25.75 7.30
C GLN A 339 -68.95 -25.28 8.43
N ASP A 340 -69.07 -25.87 9.62
CA ASP A 340 -68.19 -25.58 10.75
C ASP A 340 -66.76 -26.07 10.50
N GLU A 341 -66.58 -27.24 9.87
CA GLU A 341 -65.29 -27.77 9.44
C GLU A 341 -64.65 -26.88 8.36
N LEU A 342 -65.40 -26.48 7.33
CA LEU A 342 -64.91 -25.56 6.30
C LEU A 342 -64.54 -24.18 6.89
N ALA A 343 -65.34 -23.67 7.83
CA ALA A 343 -65.04 -22.43 8.54
C ALA A 343 -63.83 -22.59 9.48
N ALA A 344 -63.59 -23.76 10.05
CA ALA A 344 -62.40 -24.07 10.83
C ALA A 344 -61.15 -24.13 9.94
N GLU A 345 -61.23 -24.77 8.77
CA GLU A 345 -60.15 -24.81 7.79
C GLU A 345 -59.81 -23.42 7.24
N GLN A 346 -60.81 -22.61 6.91
CA GLN A 346 -60.60 -21.23 6.47
C GLN A 346 -59.92 -20.37 7.55
N ARG A 347 -60.30 -20.55 8.83
CA ARG A 347 -59.63 -19.89 9.96
C ARG A 347 -58.20 -20.37 10.14
N ALA A 348 -57.94 -21.67 10.02
CA ALA A 348 -56.59 -22.22 10.06
C ALA A 348 -55.73 -21.73 8.89
N HIS A 349 -56.30 -21.60 7.69
CA HIS A 349 -55.59 -21.09 6.54
C HIS A 349 -55.30 -19.58 6.64
N ALA A 350 -56.23 -18.80 7.18
CA ALA A 350 -56.01 -17.39 7.47
C ALA A 350 -54.91 -17.19 8.54
N ALA A 351 -54.92 -18.01 9.60
CA ALA A 351 -53.90 -17.97 10.65
C ALA A 351 -52.49 -18.29 10.09
N THR A 352 -52.37 -19.33 9.27
CA THR A 352 -51.10 -19.68 8.63
C THR A 352 -50.62 -18.63 7.62
N GLN A 353 -51.52 -17.99 6.86
CA GLN A 353 -51.16 -16.85 6.02
C GLN A 353 -50.66 -15.66 6.83
N GLN A 354 -51.28 -15.38 7.98
CA GLN A 354 -50.86 -14.30 8.86
C GLN A 354 -49.48 -14.58 9.47
N GLU A 355 -49.20 -15.80 9.92
CA GLU A 355 -47.87 -16.21 10.38
C GLU A 355 -46.81 -16.10 9.29
N LEU A 356 -47.13 -16.50 8.06
CA LEU A 356 -46.21 -16.40 6.93
C LEU A 356 -45.90 -14.92 6.58
N GLN A 357 -46.92 -14.05 6.62
CA GLN A 357 -46.73 -12.61 6.43
C GLN A 357 -45.87 -12.01 7.54
N GLN A 358 -46.09 -12.42 8.79
CA GLN A 358 -45.29 -11.97 9.93
C GLN A 358 -43.83 -12.40 9.77
N LEU A 359 -43.57 -13.67 9.43
CA LEU A 359 -42.22 -14.18 9.15
C LEU A 359 -41.54 -13.44 7.99
N GLN A 360 -42.27 -13.10 6.94
CA GLN A 360 -41.74 -12.30 5.84
C GLN A 360 -41.37 -10.88 6.29
N GLN A 361 -42.22 -10.23 7.08
CA GLN A 361 -41.94 -8.90 7.62
C GLN A 361 -40.74 -8.92 8.57
N ASP A 362 -40.65 -9.92 9.44
CA ASP A 362 -39.54 -10.08 10.37
C ASP A 362 -38.22 -10.35 9.63
N SER A 363 -38.24 -11.23 8.62
CA SER A 363 -37.07 -11.48 7.76
C SER A 363 -36.62 -10.21 7.02
N GLN A 364 -37.56 -9.44 6.49
CA GLN A 364 -37.28 -8.20 5.78
C GLN A 364 -36.71 -7.13 6.72
N ALA A 365 -37.24 -7.03 7.94
CA ALA A 365 -36.73 -6.14 8.99
C ALA A 365 -35.30 -6.54 9.42
N GLN A 366 -35.03 -7.84 9.58
CA GLN A 366 -33.70 -8.35 9.90
C GLN A 366 -32.69 -8.05 8.79
N LEU A 367 -33.05 -8.22 7.51
CA LEU A 367 -32.19 -7.89 6.38
C LEU A 367 -31.90 -6.38 6.30
N GLN A 368 -32.90 -5.53 6.56
CA GLN A 368 -32.71 -4.08 6.62
C GLN A 368 -31.80 -3.67 7.78
N ALA A 369 -31.96 -4.27 8.96
CA ALA A 369 -31.10 -4.03 10.11
C ALA A 369 -29.65 -4.47 9.85
N ALA A 370 -29.45 -5.63 9.24
CA ALA A 370 -28.13 -6.12 8.86
C ALA A 370 -27.45 -5.21 7.80
N ALA A 371 -28.20 -4.78 6.78
CA ALA A 371 -27.70 -3.84 5.78
C ALA A 371 -27.30 -2.50 6.39
N ALA A 372 -28.12 -1.95 7.30
CA ALA A 372 -27.82 -0.71 8.01
C ALA A 372 -26.56 -0.84 8.89
N ARG A 373 -26.36 -1.99 9.53
CA ARG A 373 -25.14 -2.27 10.32
C ARG A 373 -23.90 -2.29 9.45
N LEU A 374 -23.92 -3.04 8.34
CA LEU A 374 -22.81 -3.09 7.39
C LEU A 374 -22.48 -1.73 6.77
N GLN A 375 -23.49 -0.89 6.52
CA GLN A 375 -23.25 0.47 6.05
C GLN A 375 -22.53 1.33 7.10
N ARG A 376 -22.93 1.25 8.37
CA ARG A 376 -22.24 1.98 9.45
C ARG A 376 -20.80 1.52 9.64
N GLU A 377 -20.56 0.20 9.60
CA GLU A 377 -19.21 -0.37 9.71
C GLU A 377 -18.32 0.08 8.54
N ASN A 378 -18.82 0.02 7.30
CA ASN A 378 -18.09 0.52 6.13
C ASN A 378 -17.80 2.03 6.19
N GLU A 379 -18.76 2.84 6.66
CA GLU A 379 -18.56 4.29 6.79
C GLU A 379 -17.53 4.60 7.89
N ALA A 380 -17.59 3.89 9.02
CA ALA A 380 -16.59 4.01 10.08
C ALA A 380 -15.19 3.61 9.58
N GLU A 381 -15.08 2.55 8.79
CA GLU A 381 -13.81 2.11 8.22
C GLU A 381 -13.27 3.09 7.18
N ARG A 382 -14.14 3.65 6.33
CA ARG A 382 -13.78 4.74 5.41
C ARG A 382 -13.26 5.97 6.15
N GLN A 383 -13.90 6.37 7.25
CA GLN A 383 -13.44 7.49 8.06
C GLN A 383 -12.10 7.19 8.73
N ARG A 384 -11.90 5.96 9.25
CA ARG A 384 -10.63 5.51 9.81
C ARG A 384 -9.51 5.53 8.77
N LEU A 385 -9.75 5.04 7.56
CA LEU A 385 -8.79 5.07 6.45
C LEU A 385 -8.50 6.49 5.99
N LYS A 386 -9.51 7.36 5.93
CA LYS A 386 -9.33 8.79 5.62
C LYS A 386 -8.45 9.49 6.65
N GLY A 387 -8.63 9.18 7.93
CA GLY A 387 -7.77 9.67 9.01
C GLY A 387 -6.31 9.22 8.83
N LYS A 388 -6.09 7.92 8.59
CA LYS A 388 -4.74 7.36 8.33
C LYS A 388 -4.09 7.95 7.08
N LEU A 389 -4.85 8.17 6.00
CA LEU A 389 -4.34 8.81 4.80
C LEU A 389 -3.91 10.25 5.09
N GLY A 390 -4.68 10.98 5.90
CA GLY A 390 -4.33 12.32 6.36
C GLY A 390 -3.02 12.35 7.16
N THR A 391 -2.82 11.41 8.09
CA THR A 391 -1.57 11.33 8.87
C THR A 391 -0.37 11.01 7.99
N VAL A 392 -0.50 10.08 7.03
CA VAL A 392 0.57 9.74 6.08
C VAL A 392 0.90 10.94 5.18
N GLN A 393 -0.12 11.67 4.70
CA GLN A 393 0.11 12.87 3.89
C GLN A 393 0.82 13.98 4.67
N GLU A 394 0.50 14.14 5.95
CA GLU A 394 1.18 15.10 6.83
C GLU A 394 2.63 14.70 7.10
N GLU A 395 2.91 13.41 7.36
CA GLU A 395 4.28 12.91 7.49
C GLU A 395 5.08 13.08 6.20
N MET A 396 4.50 12.76 5.03
CA MET A 396 5.16 13.01 3.74
C MET A 396 5.46 14.49 3.53
N ARG A 397 4.57 15.40 3.95
CA ARG A 397 4.79 16.84 3.87
C ARG A 397 5.94 17.28 4.79
N ARG A 398 6.00 16.76 6.02
CA ARG A 398 7.11 17.00 6.96
C ARG A 398 8.44 16.50 6.42
N LEU A 399 8.49 15.26 5.93
CA LEU A 399 9.70 14.68 5.34
C LEU A 399 10.17 15.48 4.12
N ARG A 400 9.25 15.93 3.25
CA ARG A 400 9.58 16.80 2.13
C ARG A 400 10.17 18.13 2.60
N SER A 401 9.56 18.76 3.62
CA SER A 401 10.07 20.02 4.17
C SER A 401 11.47 19.85 4.80
N CYS A 402 11.72 18.74 5.50
CA CYS A 402 13.06 18.44 6.03
C CYS A 402 14.07 18.25 4.91
N TRP A 403 13.71 17.48 3.87
CA TRP A 403 14.58 17.25 2.73
C TRP A 403 14.91 18.53 1.95
N GLU A 404 13.93 19.41 1.73
CA GLU A 404 14.14 20.72 1.11
C GLU A 404 15.03 21.62 1.97
N ALA A 405 14.89 21.57 3.30
CA ALA A 405 15.77 22.31 4.22
C ALA A 405 17.22 21.80 4.19
N ASP A 406 17.40 20.48 4.16
CA ASP A 406 18.72 19.83 4.06
C ASP A 406 19.38 20.14 2.71
N GLN A 407 18.60 20.10 1.62
CA GLN A 407 19.10 20.46 0.29
C GLN A 407 19.51 21.93 0.23
N ALA A 408 18.73 22.84 0.83
CA ALA A 408 19.10 24.25 0.92
C ALA A 408 20.34 24.47 1.79
N ALA A 409 20.52 23.69 2.87
CA ALA A 409 21.73 23.73 3.69
C ALA A 409 22.97 23.26 2.92
N ALA A 410 22.84 22.18 2.15
CA ALA A 410 23.92 21.66 1.31
C ALA A 410 24.34 22.66 0.21
N VAL A 411 23.38 23.35 -0.42
CA VAL A 411 23.67 24.41 -1.40
C VAL A 411 24.44 25.57 -0.74
N ARG A 412 24.00 26.04 0.44
CA ARG A 412 24.71 27.09 1.18
C ARG A 412 26.14 26.70 1.54
N LEU A 413 26.37 25.45 1.96
CA LEU A 413 27.71 24.96 2.27
C LEU A 413 28.60 24.98 1.01
N ARG A 414 28.07 24.48 -0.11
CA ARG A 414 28.79 24.47 -1.39
C ARG A 414 29.12 25.88 -1.89
N ASP A 415 28.19 26.82 -1.75
CA ASP A 415 28.42 28.22 -2.14
C ASP A 415 29.50 28.86 -1.25
N SER A 416 29.50 28.57 0.05
CA SER A 416 30.55 29.00 0.98
C SER A 416 31.92 28.43 0.59
N GLU A 417 32.00 27.15 0.23
CA GLU A 417 33.25 26.53 -0.24
C GLU A 417 33.73 27.13 -1.56
N LEU A 418 32.82 27.44 -2.49
CA LEU A 418 33.17 28.11 -3.74
C LEU A 418 33.70 29.52 -3.50
N GLN A 419 33.09 30.28 -2.59
CA GLN A 419 33.58 31.60 -2.19
C GLN A 419 34.97 31.53 -1.55
N GLN A 420 35.18 30.57 -0.63
CA GLN A 420 36.48 30.36 0.00
C GLN A 420 37.55 29.96 -1.02
N ASN A 421 37.22 29.08 -1.96
CA ASN A 421 38.12 28.70 -3.05
C ASN A 421 38.43 29.87 -4.01
N ALA A 422 37.44 30.72 -4.30
CA ALA A 422 37.66 31.92 -5.11
C ALA A 422 38.62 32.89 -4.42
N GLU A 423 38.47 33.10 -3.12
CA GLU A 423 39.38 33.95 -2.33
C GLU A 423 40.79 33.36 -2.27
N LEU A 424 40.94 32.05 -2.03
CA LEU A 424 42.25 31.39 -2.06
C LEU A 424 42.94 31.51 -3.41
N ARG A 425 42.19 31.42 -4.52
CA ARG A 425 42.73 31.65 -5.88
C ARG A 425 43.21 33.09 -6.05
N ARG A 426 42.43 34.07 -5.58
CA ARG A 426 42.80 35.49 -5.61
C ARG A 426 44.11 35.73 -4.86
N GLN A 427 44.26 35.14 -3.67
CA GLN A 427 45.48 35.21 -2.87
C GLN A 427 46.67 34.56 -3.57
N LEU A 428 46.47 33.39 -4.21
CA LEU A 428 47.51 32.71 -4.97
C LEU A 428 47.99 33.56 -6.17
N ASP A 429 47.07 34.18 -6.89
CA ASP A 429 47.39 35.04 -8.03
C ASP A 429 48.11 36.33 -7.59
N GLU A 430 47.74 36.89 -6.43
CA GLU A 430 48.47 38.01 -5.84
C GLU A 430 49.92 37.64 -5.46
N VAL A 431 50.13 36.47 -4.84
CA VAL A 431 51.48 35.97 -4.53
C VAL A 431 52.30 35.71 -5.80
N ARG A 432 51.67 35.18 -6.85
CA ARG A 432 52.33 34.99 -8.16
C ARG A 432 52.73 36.32 -8.79
N ALA A 433 51.84 37.31 -8.77
CA ALA A 433 52.14 38.66 -9.27
C ALA A 433 53.31 39.29 -8.50
N GLN A 434 53.34 39.16 -7.16
CA GLN A 434 54.45 39.63 -6.34
C GLN A 434 55.76 38.92 -6.67
N ARG A 435 55.74 37.60 -6.87
CA ARG A 435 56.92 36.82 -7.28
C ARG A 435 57.43 37.28 -8.64
N ASP A 436 56.54 37.48 -9.60
CA ASP A 436 56.91 37.88 -10.95
C ASP A 436 57.46 39.33 -10.97
N GLN A 437 56.91 40.21 -10.12
CA GLN A 437 57.47 41.55 -9.87
C GLN A 437 58.88 41.47 -9.27
N CYS A 438 59.10 40.64 -8.25
CA CYS A 438 60.44 40.42 -7.67
C CYS A 438 61.42 39.87 -8.72
N ARG A 439 60.97 38.93 -9.57
CA ARG A 439 61.79 38.38 -10.65
C ARG A 439 62.19 39.44 -11.67
N ALA A 440 61.26 40.33 -12.05
CA ALA A 440 61.57 41.44 -12.96
C ALA A 440 62.61 42.40 -12.35
N VAL A 441 62.50 42.71 -11.06
CA VAL A 441 63.49 43.53 -10.34
C VAL A 441 64.86 42.84 -10.32
N LEU A 442 64.91 41.53 -10.04
CA LEU A 442 66.17 40.77 -10.07
C LEU A 442 66.82 40.80 -11.46
N CYS A 443 66.05 40.61 -12.54
CA CYS A 443 66.59 40.71 -13.90
C CYS A 443 67.15 42.10 -14.23
N LEU A 444 66.52 43.18 -13.74
CA LEU A 444 67.05 44.54 -13.90
C LEU A 444 68.36 44.72 -13.11
N LEU A 445 68.44 44.16 -11.90
CA LEU A 445 69.65 44.20 -11.08
C LEU A 445 70.78 43.40 -11.70
N ASP A 446 70.52 42.22 -12.24
CA ASP A 446 71.53 41.41 -12.94
C ASP A 446 72.08 42.17 -14.16
N ALA A 447 71.22 42.85 -14.92
CA ALA A 447 71.64 43.69 -16.04
C ALA A 447 72.48 44.90 -15.60
N ASP A 448 72.10 45.56 -14.50
CA ASP A 448 72.87 46.68 -13.94
C ASP A 448 74.23 46.21 -13.38
N VAL A 449 74.29 45.05 -12.72
CA VAL A 449 75.53 44.45 -12.22
C VAL A 449 76.46 44.08 -13.37
N ALA A 450 75.94 43.45 -14.43
CA ALA A 450 76.71 43.17 -15.63
C ALA A 450 77.27 44.45 -16.26
N ALA A 451 76.45 45.50 -16.39
CA ALA A 451 76.89 46.79 -16.91
C ALA A 451 77.93 47.48 -16.01
N MET A 452 77.83 47.32 -14.68
CA MET A 452 78.85 47.82 -13.75
C MET A 452 80.16 47.04 -13.87
N ALA A 453 80.10 45.72 -14.00
CA ALA A 453 81.28 44.88 -14.21
C ALA A 453 82.01 45.25 -15.52
N ASP A 454 81.26 45.49 -16.61
CA ASP A 454 81.84 45.96 -17.87
C ASP A 454 82.51 47.33 -17.73
N ARG A 455 81.91 48.27 -16.99
CA ARG A 455 82.49 49.60 -16.73
C ARG A 455 83.75 49.50 -15.87
N LEU A 456 83.77 48.64 -14.86
CA LEU A 456 84.97 48.40 -14.04
C LEU A 456 86.08 47.79 -14.90
N ALA A 457 85.77 46.80 -15.74
CA ALA A 457 86.75 46.23 -16.67
C ALA A 457 87.25 47.26 -17.71
N GLN A 458 86.41 48.20 -18.15
CA GLN A 458 86.84 49.32 -19.01
C GLN A 458 87.73 50.31 -18.26
N ALA A 459 87.41 50.62 -17.00
CA ALA A 459 88.22 51.50 -16.16
C ALA A 459 89.58 50.88 -15.82
N GLU A 460 89.64 49.59 -15.50
CA GLU A 460 90.89 48.85 -15.31
C GLU A 460 91.77 48.91 -16.57
N ARG A 461 91.21 48.63 -17.75
CA ARG A 461 91.93 48.78 -19.02
C ARG A 461 92.42 50.20 -19.27
N ALA A 462 91.61 51.22 -18.97
CA ALA A 462 92.02 52.62 -19.11
C ALA A 462 93.14 52.99 -18.14
N MET A 463 93.08 52.49 -16.90
CA MET A 463 94.13 52.67 -15.89
C MET A 463 95.43 51.95 -16.29
N ASP A 464 95.36 50.77 -16.91
CA ASP A 464 96.53 50.07 -17.43
C ASP A 464 97.19 50.86 -18.57
N VAL A 465 96.39 51.41 -19.50
CA VAL A 465 96.87 52.29 -20.58
C VAL A 465 97.48 53.58 -20.02
N GLN A 466 96.85 54.19 -19.01
CA GLN A 466 97.34 55.40 -18.37
C GLN A 466 98.62 55.13 -17.56
N SER A 467 98.72 53.97 -16.90
CA SER A 467 99.92 53.54 -16.18
C SER A 467 101.08 53.26 -17.16
N ALA A 468 100.79 52.69 -18.33
CA ALA A 468 101.75 52.53 -19.41
C ALA A 468 102.20 53.89 -20.00
N ALA A 469 101.28 54.83 -20.16
CA ALA A 469 101.58 56.20 -20.62
C ALA A 469 102.44 56.97 -19.59
N ILE A 470 102.13 56.85 -18.29
CA ILE A 470 102.94 57.43 -17.19
C ILE A 470 104.35 56.82 -17.17
N ALA A 471 104.48 55.51 -17.42
CA ALA A 471 105.78 54.86 -17.53
C ALA A 471 106.59 55.34 -18.76
N SER A 472 105.93 55.84 -19.81
CA SER A 472 106.57 56.36 -21.03
C SER A 472 106.97 57.84 -20.98
N GLY A 473 106.64 58.58 -19.91
CA GLY A 473 107.19 59.92 -19.67
C GLY A 473 106.49 61.08 -20.40
N GLU A 474 105.34 60.87 -21.02
CA GLU A 474 104.52 61.96 -21.60
C GLU A 474 103.53 62.47 -20.54
N ARG A 475 103.86 63.62 -19.93
CA ARG A 475 103.12 64.17 -18.80
C ARG A 475 102.75 65.63 -19.05
N GLU A 476 101.96 65.90 -20.08
CA GLU A 476 101.36 67.22 -20.27
C GLU A 476 99.84 67.10 -20.50
N THR A 477 99.08 67.75 -19.62
CA THR A 477 97.64 68.04 -19.67
C THR A 477 96.65 66.92 -19.25
N ALA A 478 96.60 66.61 -17.94
CA ALA A 478 95.55 65.78 -17.35
C ALA A 478 94.91 66.47 -16.13
N THR A 479 94.25 67.61 -16.33
CA THR A 479 93.60 68.37 -15.24
C THR A 479 92.12 68.69 -15.51
N ALA A 480 91.44 68.00 -16.42
CA ALA A 480 90.10 68.37 -16.89
C ALA A 480 88.93 67.44 -16.47
N ASP A 481 89.14 66.33 -15.75
CA ASP A 481 88.10 65.28 -15.66
C ASP A 481 87.59 64.89 -14.26
N ASP A 482 87.92 65.67 -13.22
CA ASP A 482 87.42 65.44 -11.86
C ASP A 482 85.89 65.64 -11.73
N GLY A 483 85.30 66.44 -12.62
CA GLY A 483 83.85 66.70 -12.64
C GLY A 483 83.01 65.50 -13.08
N GLU A 484 83.47 64.74 -14.08
CA GLU A 484 82.73 63.57 -14.57
C GLU A 484 82.79 62.42 -13.55
N LEU A 485 83.94 62.23 -12.90
CA LEU A 485 84.11 61.23 -11.84
C LEU A 485 83.21 61.53 -10.63
N SER A 486 83.15 62.79 -10.19
CA SER A 486 82.26 63.21 -9.12
C SER A 486 80.78 62.95 -9.45
N THR A 487 80.38 63.23 -10.70
CA THR A 487 79.00 63.00 -11.17
C THR A 487 78.67 61.51 -11.34
N ALA A 488 79.66 60.68 -11.67
CA ALA A 488 79.52 59.22 -11.72
C ALA A 488 79.40 58.61 -10.33
N VAL A 489 80.21 59.06 -9.37
CA VAL A 489 80.17 58.64 -7.96
C VAL A 489 78.81 58.98 -7.34
N GLU A 490 78.28 60.18 -7.58
CA GLU A 490 76.98 60.57 -6.99
C GLU A 490 75.80 59.81 -7.62
N ARG A 491 75.86 59.47 -8.91
CA ARG A 491 74.90 58.55 -9.55
C ARG A 491 74.97 57.14 -8.98
N LEU A 492 76.17 56.63 -8.71
CA LEU A 492 76.38 55.34 -8.05
C LEU A 492 75.81 55.34 -6.63
N ARG A 493 76.02 56.43 -5.88
CA ARG A 493 75.50 56.62 -4.53
C ARG A 493 73.96 56.63 -4.49
N LEU A 494 73.32 57.31 -5.44
CA LEU A 494 71.86 57.30 -5.62
C LEU A 494 71.33 55.90 -5.99
N ARG A 495 72.02 55.16 -6.85
CA ARG A 495 71.65 53.77 -7.18
C ARG A 495 71.78 52.84 -5.98
N PHE A 496 72.86 52.95 -5.19
CA PHE A 496 73.05 52.17 -3.98
C PHE A 496 71.99 52.46 -2.92
N THR A 497 71.53 53.70 -2.79
CA THR A 497 70.44 54.04 -1.86
C THR A 497 69.10 53.46 -2.30
N VAL A 498 68.79 53.48 -3.60
CA VAL A 498 67.59 52.80 -4.14
C VAL A 498 67.65 51.29 -3.92
N LEU A 499 68.82 50.67 -4.17
CA LEU A 499 69.02 49.23 -3.95
C LEU A 499 68.88 48.86 -2.47
N ALA A 500 69.49 49.63 -1.57
CA ALA A 500 69.35 49.44 -0.13
C ALA A 500 67.89 49.54 0.32
N GLN A 501 67.14 50.50 -0.23
CA GLN A 501 65.71 50.66 0.08
C GLN A 501 64.87 49.49 -0.46
N GLN A 502 65.20 48.92 -1.62
CA GLN A 502 64.55 47.72 -2.15
C GLN A 502 64.88 46.47 -1.32
N MET A 503 66.15 46.29 -0.93
CA MET A 503 66.56 45.20 -0.03
C MET A 503 65.84 45.29 1.32
N GLN A 504 65.65 46.50 1.85
CA GLN A 504 64.88 46.71 3.08
C GLN A 504 63.42 46.26 2.93
N ARG A 505 62.75 46.56 1.80
CA ARG A 505 61.37 46.11 1.55
C ARG A 505 61.25 44.59 1.47
N VAL A 506 62.23 43.92 0.86
CA VAL A 506 62.28 42.45 0.81
C VAL A 506 62.54 41.87 2.20
N ALA A 507 63.40 42.49 2.99
CA ALA A 507 63.62 42.11 4.39
C ALA A 507 62.34 42.26 5.22
N ASP A 508 61.63 43.40 5.10
CA ASP A 508 60.36 43.64 5.80
C ASP A 508 59.27 42.65 5.38
N ALA A 509 59.21 42.28 4.10
CA ALA A 509 58.29 41.26 3.59
C ALA A 509 58.63 39.86 4.14
N LYS A 510 59.92 39.50 4.21
CA LYS A 510 60.37 38.25 4.84
C LYS A 510 60.06 38.21 6.34
N VAL A 511 60.18 39.33 7.04
CA VAL A 511 59.79 39.46 8.46
C VAL A 511 58.29 39.27 8.62
N LYS A 512 57.46 39.88 7.77
CA LYS A 512 56.00 39.66 7.78
C LYS A 512 55.63 38.19 7.50
N GLN A 513 56.32 37.54 6.56
CA GLN A 513 56.11 36.12 6.27
C GLN A 513 56.56 35.22 7.42
N ALA A 514 57.68 35.53 8.07
CA ALA A 514 58.17 34.83 9.25
C ALA A 514 57.19 34.96 10.43
N ASN A 515 56.57 36.13 10.59
CA ASN A 515 55.56 36.39 11.63
C ASN A 515 54.19 35.73 11.35
N ALA A 516 53.86 35.38 10.11
CA ALA A 516 52.64 34.65 9.77
C ALA A 516 52.75 33.12 10.03
N ARG A 517 53.98 32.59 10.03
CA ARG A 517 54.27 31.17 10.28
C ARG A 517 53.84 30.66 11.66
N PRO A 518 54.03 31.39 12.78
CA PRO A 518 53.52 30.94 14.09
C PRO A 518 51.99 30.91 14.15
N ALA A 519 51.27 31.82 13.48
CA ALA A 519 49.81 31.82 13.45
C ALA A 519 49.25 30.58 12.72
N LEU A 520 49.89 30.17 11.61
CA LEU A 520 49.54 28.92 10.92
C LEU A 520 49.90 27.69 11.77
N SER A 521 51.04 27.71 12.45
CA SER A 521 51.43 26.63 13.37
C SER A 521 50.45 26.48 14.53
N GLU A 522 49.90 27.57 15.05
CA GLU A 522 48.89 27.54 16.11
C GLU A 522 47.57 26.95 15.62
N GLN A 523 47.11 27.34 14.42
CA GLN A 523 45.93 26.73 13.79
C GLN A 523 46.12 25.24 13.53
N GLU A 524 47.30 24.80 13.09
CA GLU A 524 47.61 23.39 12.90
C GLU A 524 47.57 22.61 14.22
N GLN A 525 48.13 23.18 15.29
CA GLN A 525 48.07 22.59 16.64
C GLN A 525 46.62 22.49 17.15
N GLN A 526 45.80 23.52 16.94
CA GLN A 526 44.39 23.51 17.32
C GLN A 526 43.59 22.44 16.54
N LEU A 527 43.85 22.30 15.23
CA LEU A 527 43.25 21.24 14.42
C LEU A 527 43.69 19.85 14.88
N ARG A 528 45.00 19.64 15.10
CA ARG A 528 45.53 18.36 15.62
C ARG A 528 44.91 18.00 16.97
N ALA A 529 44.79 18.97 17.88
CA ALA A 529 44.15 18.79 19.18
C ALA A 529 42.66 18.44 19.05
N THR A 530 41.95 19.06 18.10
CA THR A 530 40.53 18.77 17.85
C THR A 530 40.33 17.38 17.25
N VAL A 531 41.14 17.00 16.27
CA VAL A 531 41.12 15.65 15.68
C VAL A 531 41.43 14.60 16.75
N SER A 532 42.45 14.83 17.59
CA SER A 532 42.77 13.93 18.70
C SER A 532 41.59 13.77 19.68
N LYS A 533 40.87 14.85 20.01
CA LYS A 533 39.66 14.76 20.84
C LYS A 533 38.56 13.93 20.18
N LEU A 534 38.33 14.10 18.88
CA LEU A 534 37.32 13.32 18.15
C LEU A 534 37.65 11.83 18.11
N VAL A 535 38.92 11.49 17.87
CA VAL A 535 39.40 10.09 17.90
C VAL A 535 39.21 9.48 19.29
N HIS A 536 39.46 10.23 20.37
CA HIS A 536 39.20 9.73 21.72
C HIS A 536 37.71 9.54 22.02
N VAL A 537 36.84 10.43 21.51
CA VAL A 537 35.38 10.27 21.65
C VAL A 537 34.91 9.03 20.88
N GLU A 538 35.41 8.81 19.67
CA GLU A 538 35.08 7.64 18.86
C GLU A 538 35.52 6.33 19.54
N ALA A 539 36.76 6.28 20.05
CA ALA A 539 37.27 5.13 20.79
C ALA A 539 36.47 4.86 22.08
N ALA A 540 36.04 5.91 22.79
CA ALA A 540 35.19 5.77 23.97
C ALA A 540 33.77 5.29 23.61
N GLN A 541 33.28 5.59 22.41
CA GLN A 541 31.97 5.16 21.92
C GLN A 541 31.97 3.70 21.44
N GLU A 542 33.11 3.16 21.01
CA GLU A 542 33.20 1.78 20.53
C GLU A 542 32.70 0.78 21.60
N GLY A 543 33.08 0.99 22.86
CA GLY A 543 32.64 0.18 24.00
C GLY A 543 31.12 0.19 24.25
N LEU A 544 30.41 1.24 23.79
CA LEU A 544 28.95 1.37 23.96
C LEU A 544 28.15 0.50 22.98
N TYR A 545 28.78 0.07 21.88
CA TYR A 545 28.12 -0.69 20.82
C TYR A 545 28.67 -2.12 20.64
N THR A 546 29.70 -2.49 21.39
CA THR A 546 30.28 -3.84 21.37
C THR A 546 29.73 -4.73 22.48
N CYS A 547 29.32 -5.94 22.11
CA CYS A 547 28.94 -6.98 23.06
C CYS A 547 30.18 -7.58 23.72
N MET A 548 30.30 -7.47 25.05
CA MET A 548 31.45 -7.98 25.82
C MET A 548 31.66 -9.50 25.74
N VAL A 549 30.66 -10.27 25.30
CA VAL A 549 30.76 -11.73 25.12
C VAL A 549 31.38 -12.10 23.77
N CYS A 550 31.01 -11.43 22.69
CA CYS A 550 31.50 -11.75 21.35
C CYS A 550 32.48 -10.73 20.77
N MET A 551 32.72 -9.63 21.49
CA MET A 551 33.55 -8.49 21.10
C MET A 551 33.22 -7.94 19.71
N ALA A 552 31.95 -8.04 19.31
CA ALA A 552 31.44 -7.54 18.04
C ALA A 552 30.31 -6.55 18.30
N ILE A 553 30.00 -5.72 17.29
CA ILE A 553 28.83 -4.84 17.32
C ILE A 553 27.57 -5.65 17.63
N PHE A 554 26.71 -5.13 18.51
CA PHE A 554 25.50 -5.84 18.92
C PHE A 554 24.64 -6.28 17.73
N LYS A 555 24.17 -7.53 17.78
CA LYS A 555 23.13 -8.07 16.89
C LYS A 555 21.92 -8.41 17.75
N HIS A 556 20.82 -7.68 17.56
CA HIS A 556 19.63 -7.75 18.44
C HIS A 556 20.03 -7.57 19.91
N PRO A 557 20.50 -6.37 20.31
CA PRO A 557 20.92 -6.09 21.67
C PRO A 557 19.76 -6.30 22.66
N VAL A 558 20.04 -7.00 23.74
CA VAL A 558 19.14 -7.22 24.87
C VAL A 558 19.81 -6.76 26.16
N THR A 559 19.09 -6.02 26.99
CA THR A 559 19.57 -5.50 28.26
C THR A 559 19.02 -6.35 29.40
N CYS A 560 19.91 -6.89 30.23
CA CYS A 560 19.59 -7.73 31.38
C CYS A 560 18.98 -6.92 32.53
N GLN A 561 17.94 -7.45 33.18
CA GLN A 561 17.41 -6.92 34.43
C GLN A 561 17.79 -7.85 35.60
N PRO A 562 18.14 -7.29 36.78
CA PRO A 562 18.15 -5.85 37.12
C PRO A 562 19.48 -5.12 36.81
N CYS A 563 20.52 -5.82 36.36
CA CYS A 563 21.88 -5.26 36.34
C CYS A 563 22.19 -4.24 35.22
N GLY A 564 21.40 -4.20 34.14
CA GLY A 564 21.54 -3.22 33.06
C GLY A 564 22.61 -3.53 32.01
N HIS A 565 23.35 -4.64 32.10
CA HIS A 565 24.33 -5.03 31.08
C HIS A 565 23.64 -5.47 29.78
N THR A 566 24.24 -5.15 28.65
CA THR A 566 23.65 -5.40 27.33
C THR A 566 24.49 -6.40 26.54
N TYR A 567 23.83 -7.34 25.89
CA TYR A 567 24.45 -8.42 25.10
C TYR A 567 23.71 -8.61 23.78
N CYS A 568 24.32 -9.29 22.80
CA CYS A 568 23.52 -9.85 21.71
C CYS A 568 22.57 -10.90 22.29
N GLN A 569 21.33 -10.96 21.81
CA GLN A 569 20.35 -11.96 22.26
C GLN A 569 20.93 -13.40 22.24
N ALA A 570 21.61 -13.76 21.15
CA ALA A 570 22.26 -15.06 21.02
C ALA A 570 23.44 -15.26 21.99
N CYS A 571 24.12 -14.20 22.41
CA CYS A 571 25.20 -14.29 23.40
C CYS A 571 24.65 -14.52 24.82
N LEU A 572 23.58 -13.81 25.18
CA LEU A 572 22.91 -13.97 26.47
C LEU A 572 22.33 -15.38 26.63
N LEU A 573 21.71 -15.93 25.58
CA LEU A 573 21.16 -17.28 25.61
C LEU A 573 22.24 -18.37 25.67
N ARG A 574 23.49 -18.06 25.30
CA ARG A 574 24.63 -18.99 25.40
C ARG A 574 25.36 -18.91 26.73
N SER A 575 25.24 -17.81 27.48
CA SER A 575 25.96 -17.66 28.75
C SER A 575 25.35 -18.49 29.89
N GLY A 576 24.12 -19.00 29.72
CA GLY A 576 23.45 -19.92 30.65
C GLY A 576 22.59 -20.96 29.93
N THR A 577 21.56 -21.48 30.61
CA THR A 577 20.53 -22.27 29.93
C THR A 577 19.47 -21.34 29.32
N PRO A 578 18.74 -21.74 28.27
CA PRO A 578 17.69 -20.92 27.66
C PRO A 578 16.65 -20.42 28.67
N ASP A 579 16.36 -21.22 29.71
CA ASP A 579 15.40 -20.89 30.77
C ASP A 579 16.04 -20.10 31.94
N ASN A 580 17.36 -20.02 31.99
CA ASN A 580 18.08 -19.38 33.10
C ASN A 580 19.39 -18.74 32.60
N PRO A 581 19.32 -17.66 31.81
CA PRO A 581 20.50 -16.93 31.37
C PRO A 581 21.20 -16.26 32.55
N VAL A 582 22.53 -16.14 32.46
CA VAL A 582 23.36 -15.48 33.47
C VAL A 582 24.16 -14.33 32.87
N CYS A 583 24.33 -13.27 33.65
CA CYS A 583 25.09 -12.10 33.27
C CYS A 583 26.59 -12.35 33.53
N VAL A 584 27.40 -12.29 32.47
CA VAL A 584 28.85 -12.54 32.55
C VAL A 584 29.55 -11.44 33.36
N GLU A 585 29.10 -10.19 33.19
CA GLU A 585 29.67 -9.03 33.90
C GLU A 585 29.30 -8.97 35.39
N CYS A 586 28.23 -9.66 35.80
CA CYS A 586 27.82 -9.77 37.22
C CYS A 586 28.29 -11.08 37.86
N ASN A 587 29.43 -11.62 37.40
CA ASN A 587 30.02 -12.84 37.93
C ASN A 587 29.04 -14.04 37.92
N GLY A 588 28.23 -14.17 36.86
CA GLY A 588 27.26 -15.26 36.70
C GLY A 588 25.94 -15.06 37.46
N ALA A 589 25.62 -13.85 37.90
CA ALA A 589 24.31 -13.56 38.48
C ALA A 589 23.17 -13.92 37.52
N LYS A 590 22.11 -14.52 38.06
CA LYS A 590 20.90 -14.88 37.30
C LYS A 590 20.24 -13.60 36.74
N VAL A 591 19.85 -13.66 35.47
CA VAL A 591 19.06 -12.62 34.82
C VAL A 591 17.59 -12.98 34.98
N ASP A 592 16.82 -12.14 35.66
CA ASP A 592 15.40 -12.41 35.93
C ASP A 592 14.56 -12.25 34.66
N THR A 593 14.83 -11.17 33.92
CA THR A 593 14.21 -10.82 32.65
C THR A 593 15.21 -10.04 31.78
N TRP A 594 14.97 -9.96 30.48
CA TRP A 594 15.72 -9.08 29.59
C TRP A 594 14.75 -8.30 28.70
N VAL A 595 15.19 -7.12 28.25
CA VAL A 595 14.42 -6.24 27.37
C VAL A 595 15.20 -6.02 26.09
N GLU A 596 14.54 -6.15 24.94
CA GLU A 596 15.14 -5.81 23.65
C GLU A 596 15.42 -4.31 23.58
N ASN A 597 16.66 -3.95 23.26
CA ASN A 597 17.11 -2.57 23.23
C ASN A 597 17.04 -2.02 21.80
N MET A 598 15.82 -1.71 21.35
CA MET A 598 15.57 -1.23 19.98
C MET A 598 16.33 0.07 19.63
N ALA A 599 16.61 0.91 20.63
CA ALA A 599 17.39 2.13 20.42
C ALA A 599 18.84 1.80 20.05
N LEU A 600 19.46 0.87 20.79
CA LEU A 600 20.81 0.41 20.50
C LEU A 600 20.87 -0.40 19.20
N ASP A 601 19.83 -1.15 18.86
CA ASP A 601 19.73 -1.91 17.60
C ASP A 601 19.75 -0.97 16.38
N GLY A 602 19.04 0.16 16.45
CA GLY A 602 19.05 1.20 15.43
C GLY A 602 20.41 1.90 15.27
N LEU A 603 21.13 2.12 16.37
CA LEU A 603 22.49 2.68 16.35
C LEU A 603 23.50 1.69 15.78
N CYS A 604 23.45 0.43 16.23
CA CYS A 604 24.33 -0.65 15.78
C CYS A 604 24.12 -0.99 14.30
N SER A 605 22.89 -0.91 13.80
CA SER A 605 22.59 -1.14 12.37
C SER A 605 23.24 -0.10 11.46
N LYS A 606 23.38 1.16 11.92
CA LYS A 606 24.05 2.22 11.16
C LYS A 606 25.58 2.02 11.14
N HIS A 607 26.18 1.56 12.23
CA HIS A 607 27.63 1.39 12.35
C HIS A 607 28.11 0.02 11.83
N GLY A 608 27.27 -1.02 11.88
CA GLY A 608 27.58 -2.36 11.40
C GLY A 608 27.75 -2.45 9.88
N ALA A 609 27.08 -1.58 9.12
CA ALA A 609 27.28 -1.47 7.67
C ALA A 609 28.67 -0.94 7.30
N GLN A 610 29.30 -0.16 8.19
CA GLN A 610 30.60 0.47 7.96
C GLN A 610 31.78 -0.43 8.39
N ALA A 611 31.62 -1.18 9.49
CA ALA A 611 32.69 -2.04 10.05
C ALA A 611 32.86 -3.40 9.35
N THR A 612 31.83 -3.90 8.67
CA THR A 612 31.89 -5.20 7.97
C THR A 612 32.75 -5.17 6.70
N CYS A 613 33.09 -3.99 6.18
CA CYS A 613 33.98 -3.85 5.03
C CYS A 613 35.48 -3.85 5.42
N SER A 614 35.84 -3.35 6.60
CA SER A 614 37.24 -3.18 7.01
C SER A 614 37.86 -4.42 7.68
N PHE A 615 37.07 -5.25 8.38
CA PHE A 615 37.59 -6.45 9.05
C PHE A 615 37.67 -7.70 8.15
N ALA A 616 36.95 -7.72 7.02
CA ALA A 616 36.97 -8.83 6.07
C ALA A 616 38.33 -9.01 5.35
N GLN A 617 39.22 -8.01 5.41
CA GLN A 617 40.57 -8.09 4.82
C GLN A 617 41.63 -8.75 5.73
N LEU A 618 41.32 -9.10 6.98
CA LEU A 618 42.32 -9.55 7.96
C LEU A 618 42.12 -10.97 8.53
N ARG A 619 41.20 -11.80 8.01
CA ARG A 619 41.13 -13.23 8.38
C ARG A 619 41.33 -14.16 7.17
N PRO A 620 42.30 -15.09 7.19
CA PRO A 620 42.36 -16.16 6.21
C PRO A 620 41.16 -17.09 6.40
N HIS A 621 40.43 -17.32 5.31
CA HIS A 621 39.28 -18.22 5.23
C HIS A 621 39.60 -19.60 5.83
N THR A 622 39.03 -19.91 6.99
CA THR A 622 38.81 -21.30 7.40
C THR A 622 37.49 -21.80 6.79
N LYS A 623 37.60 -22.97 6.17
CA LYS A 623 36.59 -23.67 5.37
C LYS A 623 35.22 -23.71 6.03
N GLY A 624 34.20 -23.17 5.35
CA GLY A 624 32.79 -23.35 5.77
C GLY A 624 31.84 -22.23 5.36
N CYS A 625 31.83 -21.81 4.09
CA CYS A 625 30.75 -20.96 3.57
C CYS A 625 30.11 -21.66 2.38
N SER A 626 28.98 -22.32 2.63
CA SER A 626 28.16 -23.05 1.67
C SER A 626 26.97 -22.23 1.23
N TRP A 627 27.17 -21.04 0.67
CA TRP A 627 26.10 -20.31 -0.01
C TRP A 627 26.63 -19.85 -1.37
N GLY A 628 26.02 -20.42 -2.41
CA GLY A 628 26.47 -20.33 -3.79
C GLY A 628 26.46 -18.91 -4.31
N CYS A 629 27.65 -18.41 -4.62
CA CYS A 629 27.85 -17.32 -5.56
C CYS A 629 28.39 -17.92 -6.86
N MET A 630 27.55 -18.68 -7.57
CA MET A 630 27.76 -18.94 -8.99
C MET A 630 27.05 -17.82 -9.73
N LEU A 631 27.81 -16.90 -10.34
CA LEU A 631 27.56 -16.27 -11.64
C LEU A 631 28.51 -15.08 -11.81
N LEU A 632 29.70 -15.34 -12.35
CA LEU A 632 30.20 -14.76 -13.61
C LEU A 632 31.70 -15.08 -13.78
N PRO A 633 32.12 -15.63 -14.93
CA PRO A 633 33.51 -15.70 -15.33
C PRO A 633 33.86 -14.43 -16.14
N LEU A 634 35.06 -13.89 -15.93
CA LEU A 634 35.90 -13.20 -16.92
C LEU A 634 37.05 -12.53 -16.16
N CYS A 635 38.26 -13.08 -16.29
CA CYS A 635 39.43 -12.36 -16.79
C CYS A 635 40.64 -13.28 -16.82
N SER A 636 41.20 -13.37 -18.03
CA SER A 636 42.61 -13.64 -18.31
C SER A 636 43.47 -12.46 -17.87
#